data_AF-A0A257RQ99-F1
#
_entry.id   AF-A0A257RQ99-F1
#
_cell.length_a   1.000
_cell.length_b   1.000
_cell.length_c   1.000
_cell.angle_alpha   90.00
_cell.angle_beta   90.00
_cell.angle_gamma   90.00
#
_symmetry.space_group_name_H-M   'P 1'
#
loop_
_entity.id
_entity.type
_entity.pdbx_description
1 polymer ?
#
loop_
_entity_poly.entity_id
_entity_poly.type
_entity_poly.pdbx_seq_one_letter_code
_entity_poly.pdbx_strand_id
1 'polypeptide(L)'
;MNHRILREIAKIGVGLVIADIVCGIWLASAGFFPLTILGVTWSTSILGPGIIFDLALIILLAHYGWSMKLPITSPSERALLNIAGTVFLVVALAHLLRVAFNWNLILGGAVVPLWVSWLGVFIAGYLSYSSFHFARRRRA
;
A
#
# COMPACT_ATOMS: atom_id res chain seq x y z
N MET A 1 13.96 16.04 -4.53
CA MET A 1 12.75 15.99 -5.38
C MET A 1 12.04 17.33 -5.25
N ASN A 2 11.65 17.98 -6.35
CA ASN A 2 11.04 19.31 -6.29
C ASN A 2 9.64 19.21 -5.63
N HIS A 3 9.33 20.12 -4.70
CA HIS A 3 8.04 20.23 -4.02
C HIS A 3 6.86 20.16 -5.01
N ARG A 4 7.02 20.83 -6.16
CA ARG A 4 6.02 20.84 -7.23
C ARG A 4 5.71 19.43 -7.75
N ILE A 5 6.72 18.59 -7.93
CA ILE A 5 6.56 17.23 -8.46
C ILE A 5 5.80 16.36 -7.44
N LEU A 6 6.12 16.45 -6.15
CA LEU A 6 5.40 15.75 -5.08
C LEU A 6 3.91 16.10 -5.07
N ARG A 7 3.60 17.39 -5.17
CA ARG A 7 2.22 17.88 -5.22
C ARG A 7 1.48 17.36 -6.44
N GLU A 8 2.09 17.39 -7.62
CA GLU A 8 1.46 16.87 -8.84
C GLU A 8 1.24 15.35 -8.78
N ILE A 9 2.20 14.59 -8.26
CA ILE A 9 2.04 13.15 -8.01
C ILE A 9 0.87 12.89 -7.06
N ALA A 10 0.76 13.66 -5.96
CA ALA A 10 -0.34 13.49 -5.00
C ALA A 10 -1.71 13.77 -5.64
N LYS A 11 -1.83 14.80 -6.49
CA LYS A 11 -3.08 15.09 -7.23
C LYS A 11 -3.46 13.96 -8.18
N ILE A 12 -2.49 13.44 -8.95
CA ILE A 12 -2.73 12.29 -9.83
C ILE A 12 -3.15 11.08 -9.01
N GLY A 13 -2.50 10.84 -7.87
CA GLY A 13 -2.87 9.79 -6.92
C GLY A 13 -4.31 9.91 -6.43
N VAL A 14 -4.75 11.11 -6.01
CA VAL A 14 -6.16 11.35 -5.63
C VAL A 14 -7.10 11.01 -6.78
N GLY A 15 -6.80 11.45 -8.01
CA GLY A 15 -7.62 11.15 -9.18
C GLY A 15 -7.73 9.66 -9.47
N LEU A 16 -6.62 8.91 -9.33
CA LEU A 16 -6.61 7.44 -9.49
C LEU A 16 -7.47 6.74 -8.44
N VAL A 17 -7.40 7.16 -7.18
CA VAL A 17 -8.21 6.57 -6.10
C VAL A 17 -9.69 6.85 -6.30
N ILE A 18 -10.06 8.07 -6.74
CA ILE A 18 -11.45 8.39 -7.10
C ILE A 18 -11.93 7.52 -8.27
N ALA A 19 -11.11 7.36 -9.31
CA ALA A 19 -11.44 6.52 -10.44
C ALA A 19 -11.68 5.06 -10.03
N ASP A 20 -10.90 4.54 -9.08
CA ASP A 20 -11.07 3.19 -8.54
C ASP A 20 -12.41 3.04 -7.79
N ILE A 21 -12.76 3.99 -6.89
CA ILE A 21 -14.07 4.01 -6.23
C ILE A 21 -15.21 3.98 -7.25
N VAL A 22 -15.16 4.89 -8.24
CA VAL A 22 -16.21 5.01 -9.27
C VAL A 22 -16.31 3.73 -10.08
N CYS A 23 -15.17 3.15 -10.48
CA CYS A 23 -15.11 1.88 -11.19
C CYS A 23 -15.73 0.75 -10.37
N GLY A 24 -15.37 0.63 -9.08
CA GLY A 24 -15.91 -0.39 -8.18
C GLY A 24 -17.42 -0.28 -8.00
N ILE A 25 -17.95 0.93 -7.81
CA ILE A 25 -19.39 1.18 -7.70
C ILE A 25 -20.10 0.84 -9.03
N TRP A 26 -19.54 1.28 -10.16
CA TRP A 26 -20.11 1.00 -11.47
C TRP A 26 -20.17 -0.50 -11.76
N LEU A 27 -19.07 -1.23 -11.56
CA LEU A 27 -19.01 -2.69 -11.72
C LEU A 27 -20.03 -3.40 -10.83
N ALA A 28 -20.20 -2.93 -9.59
CA ALA A 28 -21.21 -3.47 -8.67
C ALA A 28 -22.64 -3.20 -9.16
N SER A 29 -22.94 -1.98 -9.60
CA SER A 29 -24.26 -1.62 -10.13
C SER A 29 -24.62 -2.38 -11.41
N ALA A 30 -23.62 -2.72 -12.22
CA ALA A 30 -23.78 -3.49 -13.44
C ALA A 30 -23.80 -5.02 -13.20
N GLY A 31 -23.72 -5.46 -11.94
CA GLY A 31 -23.84 -6.89 -11.58
C GLY A 31 -22.60 -7.73 -11.91
N PHE A 32 -21.42 -7.13 -12.07
CA PHE A 32 -20.19 -7.87 -12.41
C PHE A 32 -19.57 -8.67 -11.24
N PHE A 33 -20.01 -8.45 -10.00
CA PHE A 33 -19.54 -9.22 -8.84
C PHE A 33 -20.41 -10.45 -8.58
N PRO A 34 -19.83 -11.60 -8.18
CA PRO A 34 -18.41 -11.79 -7.85
C PRO A 34 -17.52 -11.95 -9.09
N LEU A 35 -16.35 -11.32 -9.05
CA LEU A 35 -15.36 -11.30 -10.14
C LEU A 35 -14.12 -12.08 -9.67
N THR A 36 -13.64 -13.06 -10.44
CA THR A 36 -12.41 -13.80 -10.09
C THR A 36 -11.29 -13.45 -11.04
N ILE A 37 -10.24 -12.79 -10.54
CA ILE A 37 -9.05 -12.41 -11.30
C ILE A 37 -7.82 -12.97 -10.59
N LEU A 38 -6.95 -13.66 -11.35
CA LEU A 38 -5.70 -14.26 -10.84
C LEU A 38 -5.91 -15.17 -9.61
N GLY A 39 -7.05 -15.86 -9.54
CA GLY A 39 -7.41 -16.73 -8.42
C GLY A 39 -7.88 -16.00 -7.16
N VAL A 40 -8.10 -14.69 -7.23
CA VAL A 40 -8.71 -13.89 -6.15
C VAL A 40 -10.15 -13.58 -6.53
N THR A 41 -11.10 -14.00 -5.69
CA THR A 41 -12.53 -13.69 -5.86
C THR A 41 -12.86 -12.40 -5.13
N TRP A 42 -13.23 -11.39 -5.90
CA TRP A 42 -13.71 -10.09 -5.45
C TRP A 42 -15.23 -10.17 -5.32
N SER A 43 -15.76 -9.91 -4.13
CA SER A 43 -17.19 -9.93 -3.82
C SER A 43 -17.72 -8.52 -3.55
N THR A 44 -19.04 -8.35 -3.47
CA THR A 44 -19.61 -7.06 -3.05
C THR A 44 -19.31 -6.71 -1.59
N SER A 45 -18.98 -7.69 -0.74
CA SER A 45 -18.68 -7.48 0.67
C SER A 45 -17.38 -6.69 0.92
N ILE A 46 -16.43 -6.70 -0.02
CA ILE A 46 -15.18 -5.95 0.11
C ILE A 46 -15.28 -4.49 -0.36
N LEU A 47 -16.34 -4.13 -1.10
CA LEU A 47 -16.52 -2.76 -1.62
C LEU A 47 -16.65 -1.73 -0.51
N GLY A 48 -17.45 -2.01 0.52
CA GLY A 48 -17.64 -1.08 1.66
C GLY A 48 -16.31 -0.76 2.36
N PRO A 49 -15.57 -1.77 2.85
CA PRO A 49 -14.23 -1.57 3.41
C PRO A 49 -13.25 -0.90 2.44
N GLY A 50 -13.28 -1.25 1.15
CA GLY A 50 -12.45 -0.64 0.12
C GLY A 50 -12.70 0.86 -0.02
N ILE A 51 -13.97 1.28 -0.13
CA ILE A 51 -14.35 2.69 -0.21
C ILE A 51 -13.90 3.46 1.04
N ILE A 52 -14.03 2.87 2.24
CA ILE A 52 -13.56 3.52 3.47
C ILE A 52 -12.04 3.74 3.42
N PHE A 53 -11.28 2.74 2.98
CA PHE A 53 -9.84 2.85 2.80
C PHE A 53 -9.48 3.92 1.77
N ASP A 54 -10.18 3.96 0.63
CA ASP A 54 -9.95 4.92 -0.43
C ASP A 54 -10.28 6.36 0.00
N LEU A 55 -11.36 6.55 0.76
CA LEU A 55 -11.69 7.85 1.36
C LEU A 55 -10.60 8.31 2.34
N ALA A 56 -10.10 7.41 3.19
CA ALA A 56 -8.98 7.72 4.09
C ALA A 56 -7.70 8.07 3.29
N LEU A 57 -7.45 7.36 2.19
CA LEU A 57 -6.30 7.60 1.31
C LEU A 57 -6.44 8.93 0.56
N ILE A 58 -7.64 9.28 0.07
CA ILE A 58 -7.93 10.58 -0.54
C ILE A 58 -7.70 11.70 0.48
N ILE A 59 -8.21 11.56 1.71
CA ILE A 59 -7.98 12.55 2.77
C ILE A 59 -6.48 12.68 3.02
N LEU A 60 -5.75 11.57 3.13
CA LEU A 60 -4.31 11.60 3.37
C LEU A 60 -3.54 12.27 2.22
N LEU A 61 -3.84 11.92 0.96
CA LEU A 61 -3.18 12.48 -0.21
C LEU A 61 -3.56 13.96 -0.44
N ALA A 62 -4.84 14.31 -0.28
CA ALA A 62 -5.32 15.68 -0.43
C ALA A 62 -4.85 16.58 0.71
N HIS A 63 -4.83 16.08 1.95
CA HIS A 63 -4.41 16.89 3.09
C HIS A 63 -2.88 16.96 3.20
N TYR A 64 -2.19 15.82 3.25
CA TYR A 64 -0.74 15.78 3.43
C TYR A 64 0.02 15.92 2.11
N GLY A 65 -0.41 15.25 1.04
CA GLY A 65 0.29 15.29 -0.26
C GLY A 65 0.19 16.64 -0.98
N TRP A 66 -0.99 17.28 -0.96
CA TRP A 66 -1.18 18.59 -1.59
C TRP A 66 -0.50 19.72 -0.80
N SER A 67 -0.54 19.66 0.53
CA SER A 67 -0.16 20.78 1.40
C SER A 67 1.19 20.58 2.11
N MET A 68 1.96 19.55 1.75
CA MET A 68 3.25 19.22 2.36
C MET A 68 4.20 20.42 2.33
N LYS A 69 4.31 21.25 3.37
CA LYS A 69 5.31 22.32 3.43
C LYS A 69 6.64 21.72 3.87
N LEU A 70 7.65 21.79 3.00
CA LEU A 70 9.04 21.47 3.36
C LEU A 70 9.68 22.76 3.90
N PRO A 71 10.46 22.73 5.01
CA PRO A 71 11.08 21.56 5.63
C PRO A 71 10.25 21.02 6.81
N ILE A 72 10.08 19.71 6.87
CA ILE A 72 9.55 19.04 8.05
C ILE A 72 10.73 18.94 9.02
N THR A 73 10.65 19.56 10.21
CA THR A 73 11.57 19.26 11.31
C THR A 73 11.22 17.87 11.82
N SER A 74 11.69 16.87 11.08
CA SER A 74 11.42 15.47 11.33
C SER A 74 12.31 14.94 12.46
N PRO A 75 11.90 13.88 13.19
CA PRO A 75 12.84 13.05 13.91
C PRO A 75 14.02 12.73 12.99
N SER A 76 15.24 12.53 13.54
CA SER A 76 16.44 12.32 12.71
C SER A 76 16.08 11.40 11.53
N GLU A 77 16.25 11.85 10.28
CA GLU A 77 15.74 11.13 9.10
C GLU A 77 16.21 9.66 9.11
N ARG A 78 17.37 9.43 9.71
CA ARG A 78 17.92 8.12 10.04
C ARG A 78 17.01 7.26 10.92
N ALA A 79 16.47 7.80 12.01
CA ALA A 79 15.51 7.10 12.86
C ALA A 79 14.25 6.71 12.08
N LEU A 80 13.71 7.63 11.25
CA LEU A 80 12.56 7.32 10.40
C LEU A 80 12.87 6.20 9.40
N LEU A 81 14.01 6.26 8.72
CA LEU A 81 14.44 5.22 7.79
C LEU A 81 14.65 3.87 8.51
N ASN A 82 15.22 3.86 9.72
CA ASN A 82 15.37 2.64 10.51
C ASN A 82 14.02 2.06 10.94
N ILE A 83 13.08 2.90 11.39
CA ILE A 83 11.74 2.46 11.78
C ILE A 83 11.01 1.87 10.56
N ALA A 84 11.00 2.59 9.44
CA ALA A 84 10.38 2.10 8.20
C ALA A 84 11.02 0.78 7.74
N GLY A 85 12.35 0.69 7.76
CA GLY A 85 13.10 -0.51 7.40
C GLY A 85 12.72 -1.72 8.24
N THR A 86 12.59 -1.54 9.56
CA THR A 86 12.18 -2.59 10.50
C THR A 86 10.73 -3.02 10.28
N VAL A 87 9.81 -2.07 10.10
CA VAL A 87 8.39 -2.39 9.82
C VAL A 87 8.27 -3.22 8.55
N PHE A 88 8.90 -2.77 7.45
CA PHE A 88 8.86 -3.52 6.20
C PHE A 88 9.60 -4.86 6.28
N LEU A 89 10.64 -4.98 7.11
CA LEU A 89 11.31 -6.25 7.35
C LEU A 89 10.35 -7.25 8.00
N VAL A 90 9.64 -6.83 9.06
CA VAL A 90 8.67 -7.68 9.75
C VAL A 90 7.57 -8.14 8.78
N VAL A 91 7.06 -7.24 7.94
CA VAL A 91 6.08 -7.57 6.90
C VAL A 91 6.63 -8.57 5.89
N ALA A 92 7.86 -8.35 5.39
CA ALA A 92 8.50 -9.26 4.44
C ALA A 92 8.70 -10.67 5.04
N LEU A 93 9.12 -10.74 6.31
CA LEU A 93 9.26 -12.00 7.04
C LEU A 93 7.91 -12.68 7.25
N ALA A 94 6.85 -11.95 7.60
CA ALA A 94 5.50 -12.52 7.73
C ALA A 94 5.03 -13.17 6.41
N HIS A 95 5.26 -12.50 5.28
CA HIS A 95 4.96 -13.09 3.96
C HIS A 95 5.84 -14.30 3.65
N LEU A 96 7.14 -14.25 3.98
CA LEU A 96 8.06 -15.36 3.75
C LEU A 96 7.69 -16.59 4.59
N LEU A 97 7.35 -16.39 5.87
CA LEU A 97 6.87 -17.46 6.75
C LEU A 97 5.59 -18.07 6.21
N ARG A 98 4.66 -17.23 5.74
CA ARG A 98 3.42 -17.70 5.12
C ARG A 98 3.70 -18.60 3.91
N VAL A 99 4.66 -18.22 3.06
CA VAL A 99 5.07 -19.02 1.90
C VAL A 99 5.74 -20.32 2.36
N ALA A 100 6.68 -20.26 3.30
CA ALA A 100 7.46 -21.41 3.77
C ALA A 100 6.58 -22.49 4.43
N PHE A 101 5.56 -22.07 5.18
CA PHE A 101 4.64 -22.98 5.85
C PHE A 101 3.33 -23.21 5.09
N ASN A 102 3.19 -22.64 3.88
CA ASN A 102 1.99 -22.77 3.06
C ASN A 102 0.70 -22.36 3.82
N TRP A 103 0.78 -21.32 4.65
CA TRP A 103 -0.31 -20.91 5.55
C TRP A 103 -1.48 -20.32 4.75
N ASN A 104 -2.66 -20.93 4.91
CA ASN A 104 -3.92 -20.43 4.40
C ASN A 104 -4.37 -19.16 5.14
N LEU A 105 -4.32 -18.02 4.44
CA LEU A 105 -4.90 -16.77 4.91
C LEU A 105 -6.27 -16.59 4.25
N ILE A 106 -7.31 -16.47 5.06
CA ILE A 106 -8.67 -16.19 4.63
C ILE A 106 -8.97 -14.74 5.02
N LEU A 107 -9.26 -13.89 4.04
CA LEU A 107 -9.66 -12.50 4.25
C LEU A 107 -11.02 -12.28 3.61
N GLY A 108 -11.98 -11.74 4.36
CA GLY A 108 -13.33 -11.45 3.84
C GLY A 108 -14.07 -12.66 3.26
N GLY A 109 -13.71 -13.88 3.70
CA GLY A 109 -14.27 -15.14 3.19
C GLY A 109 -13.56 -15.72 1.95
N ALA A 110 -12.58 -15.01 1.39
CA ALA A 110 -11.78 -15.50 0.26
C ALA A 110 -10.40 -16.00 0.71
N VAL A 111 -9.95 -17.12 0.14
CA VAL A 111 -8.58 -17.61 0.31
C VAL A 111 -7.64 -16.73 -0.51
N VAL A 112 -6.69 -16.08 0.14
CA VAL A 112 -5.67 -15.29 -0.56
C VAL A 112 -4.66 -16.23 -1.19
N PRO A 113 -4.41 -16.18 -2.51
CA PRO A 113 -3.42 -17.04 -3.15
C PRO A 113 -1.99 -16.78 -2.65
N LEU A 114 -1.14 -17.82 -2.67
CA LEU A 114 0.25 -17.71 -2.21
C LEU A 114 1.12 -16.79 -3.08
N TRP A 115 0.82 -16.64 -4.36
CA TRP A 115 1.55 -15.73 -5.25
C TRP A 115 1.48 -14.27 -4.77
N VAL A 116 0.40 -13.87 -4.09
CA VAL A 116 0.27 -12.54 -3.47
C VAL A 116 1.33 -12.35 -2.38
N SER A 117 1.65 -13.42 -1.63
CA SER A 117 2.69 -13.36 -0.60
C SER A 117 4.09 -13.25 -1.20
N TRP A 118 4.35 -13.86 -2.36
CA TRP A 118 5.61 -13.63 -3.07
C TRP A 118 5.81 -12.16 -3.46
N LEU A 119 4.75 -11.50 -3.96
CA LEU A 119 4.81 -10.05 -4.20
C LEU A 119 5.10 -9.28 -2.91
N GLY A 120 4.44 -9.65 -1.80
CA GLY A 120 4.70 -9.07 -0.49
C GLY A 120 6.15 -9.20 -0.04
N VAL A 121 6.76 -10.38 -0.22
CA VAL A 121 8.20 -10.61 0.08
C VAL A 121 9.08 -9.68 -0.74
N PHE A 122 8.89 -9.60 -2.05
CA PHE A 122 9.75 -8.80 -2.92
C PHE A 122 9.59 -7.30 -2.67
N ILE A 123 8.36 -6.80 -2.57
CA ILE A 123 8.09 -5.37 -2.39
C ILE A 123 8.53 -4.92 -0.99
N ALA A 124 8.08 -5.58 0.07
CA ALA A 124 8.43 -5.21 1.44
C ALA A 124 9.92 -5.44 1.70
N GLY A 125 10.50 -6.52 1.17
CA GLY A 125 11.94 -6.78 1.25
C GLY A 125 12.77 -5.69 0.59
N TYR A 126 12.39 -5.25 -0.62
CA TYR A 126 13.05 -4.14 -1.30
C TYR A 126 12.94 -2.82 -0.55
N LEU A 127 11.74 -2.49 -0.02
CA LEU A 127 11.54 -1.29 0.77
C LEU A 127 12.38 -1.31 2.06
N SER A 128 12.41 -2.45 2.75
CA SER A 128 13.26 -2.65 3.93
C SER A 128 14.74 -2.45 3.62
N TYR A 129 15.24 -3.10 2.58
CA TYR A 129 16.62 -2.96 2.13
C TYR A 129 16.96 -1.50 1.79
N SER A 130 16.10 -0.84 1.01
CA SER A 130 16.30 0.55 0.59
C SER A 130 16.37 1.48 1.79
N SER A 131 15.45 1.34 2.75
CA SER A 131 15.43 2.11 3.99
C SER A 131 16.71 1.96 4.80
N PHE A 132 17.19 0.73 5.03
CA PHE A 132 18.45 0.51 5.76
C PHE A 132 19.68 0.95 4.97
N HIS A 133 19.68 0.80 3.65
CA HIS A 133 20.75 1.29 2.79
C HIS A 133 20.93 2.81 2.89
N PHE A 134 19.84 3.57 2.80
CA PHE A 134 19.89 5.02 2.94
C PHE A 134 20.19 5.47 4.38
N ALA A 135 19.70 4.75 5.39
CA ALA A 135 20.01 5.04 6.79
C ALA A 135 21.51 4.88 7.11
N ARG A 136 22.19 3.92 6.45
CA ARG A 136 23.64 3.71 6.57
C ARG A 136 24.43 4.78 5.85
N ARG A 137 24.02 5.18 4.63
CA ARG A 137 24.73 6.22 3.86
C ARG A 137 24.75 7.58 4.54
N ARG A 138 23.73 7.93 5.32
CA ARG A 138 23.72 9.19 6.09
C ARG A 138 24.57 9.18 7.36
N ARG A 139 25.25 8.06 7.64
CA ARG A 139 26.16 7.90 8.78
C ARG A 139 27.63 8.16 8.40
N ALA A 140 27.94 8.21 7.11
CA ALA A 140 29.23 8.53 6.52
C ALA A 140 29.23 9.98 6.03
#